data_AF-A0AB39JPA0-F1
#
_entry.id   AF-A0AB39JPA0-F1
#
_cell.length_a   1.000
_cell.length_b   1.000
_cell.length_c   1.000
_cell.angle_alpha   90.00
_cell.angle_beta   90.00
_cell.angle_gamma   90.00
#
_symmetry.space_group_name_H-M   'P 1'
#
loop_
_entity.id
_entity.type
_entity.pdbx_description
1 polymer ?
#
loop_
_entity_poly.entity_id
_entity_poly.type
_entity_poly.pdbx_seq_one_letter_code
_entity_poly.pdbx_strand_id
1 'polypeptide(L)'
;MAVGVPENDVFAAADAVLARGERPTVERVRLELGRGSPARVGALLDQWWEQLAGRLRGETRLPGLPTEVAQAFVAVWQQATTLAQGVVEQSLAGQRQVLVEEREQLAALEARAHLEVAQARQQTAGAKAACQVSEARLADLECLLRQRQEQIDDSREQREELIGQRDEAQAQQAEARQQLQVLREQAEQARDAQQRYSRDVEDRAYREIDRAREESKTLAAQLKEANGRLQTLQQSLLSGQAELTEAREQRVAALSQTQSLQDQLEQHRLAGVDASEQRHTLQQRLLQVEAELVNARERAAAAQARAEMLADQLTAANIDTLAEPPRRPGKAASKKRGAARPRITVADKQL
;
A
#
# COMPACT_ATOMS: atom_id res chain seq x y z
N MET A 1 6.83 172.88 65.04
CA MET A 1 5.35 172.86 65.20
C MET A 1 4.79 171.80 64.26
N ALA A 2 3.69 171.13 64.60
CA ALA A 2 3.13 170.06 63.76
C ALA A 2 2.29 170.64 62.60
N VAL A 3 2.60 170.24 61.37
CA VAL A 3 1.82 170.61 60.18
C VAL A 3 0.58 169.71 60.10
N GLY A 4 -0.61 170.31 59.98
CA GLY A 4 -1.86 169.58 59.79
C GLY A 4 -1.97 169.02 58.38
N VAL A 5 -2.53 167.81 58.24
CA VAL A 5 -2.87 167.22 56.94
C VAL A 5 -4.29 167.67 56.54
N PRO A 6 -4.51 168.12 55.30
CA PRO A 6 -5.83 168.51 54.80
C PRO A 6 -6.69 167.28 54.48
N GLU A 7 -8.01 167.47 54.48
CA GLU A 7 -9.02 166.44 54.26
C GLU A 7 -8.91 165.77 52.88
N ASN A 8 -8.78 166.58 51.82
CA ASN A 8 -8.68 166.10 50.44
C ASN A 8 -7.52 165.11 50.22
N ASP A 9 -6.36 165.35 50.85
CA ASP A 9 -5.21 164.43 50.77
C ASP A 9 -5.58 163.05 51.34
N VAL A 10 -6.24 163.01 52.50
CA VAL A 10 -6.62 161.77 53.19
C VAL A 10 -7.66 161.01 52.38
N PHE A 11 -8.62 161.71 51.78
CA PHE A 11 -9.64 161.09 50.93
C PHE A 11 -9.05 160.53 49.64
N ALA A 12 -8.15 161.28 48.98
CA ALA A 12 -7.46 160.81 47.78
C ALA A 12 -6.56 159.59 48.07
N ALA A 13 -5.88 159.57 49.23
CA ALA A 13 -5.11 158.42 49.67
C ALA A 13 -5.99 157.21 50.03
N ALA A 14 -7.16 157.41 50.63
CA ALA A 14 -8.13 156.34 50.91
C ALA A 14 -8.73 155.75 49.62
N ASP A 15 -9.15 156.59 48.67
CA ASP A 15 -9.59 156.17 47.32
C ASP A 15 -8.46 155.40 46.59
N ALA A 16 -7.20 155.84 46.71
CA ALA A 16 -6.05 155.17 46.09
C ALA A 16 -5.68 153.81 46.73
N VAL A 17 -6.03 153.56 48.00
CA VAL A 17 -5.92 152.24 48.65
C VAL A 17 -7.10 151.36 48.23
N LEU A 18 -8.32 151.90 48.19
CA LEU A 18 -9.52 151.18 47.76
C LEU A 18 -9.41 150.70 46.30
N ALA A 19 -8.86 151.53 45.41
CA ALA A 19 -8.62 151.20 44.00
C ALA A 19 -7.64 150.03 43.78
N ARG A 20 -6.83 149.68 44.79
CA ARG A 20 -5.95 148.49 44.79
C ARG A 20 -6.65 147.22 45.32
N GLY A 21 -7.93 147.30 45.71
CA GLY A 21 -8.65 146.21 46.37
C GLY A 21 -8.26 146.01 47.84
N GLU A 22 -7.47 146.92 48.41
CA GLU A 22 -7.08 146.90 49.81
C GLU A 22 -8.08 147.64 50.70
N ARG A 23 -8.09 147.34 52.00
CA ARG A 23 -8.93 148.07 52.98
C ARG A 23 -8.23 149.36 53.44
N PRO A 24 -8.80 150.55 53.19
CA PRO A 24 -8.31 151.80 53.76
C PRO A 24 -8.36 151.74 55.27
N THR A 25 -7.18 151.84 55.87
CA THR A 25 -6.93 151.75 57.31
C THR A 25 -5.94 152.84 57.68
N VAL A 26 -5.99 153.34 58.91
CA VAL A 26 -5.22 154.51 59.36
C VAL A 26 -3.71 154.37 59.06
N GLU A 27 -3.16 153.16 59.20
CA GLU A 27 -1.76 152.87 58.89
C GLU A 27 -1.46 152.92 57.39
N ARG A 28 -2.29 152.30 56.54
CA ARG A 28 -2.09 152.27 55.07
C ARG A 28 -2.29 153.64 54.46
N VAL A 29 -3.33 154.37 54.85
CA VAL A 29 -3.56 155.74 54.39
C VAL A 29 -2.43 156.68 54.86
N ARG A 30 -1.85 156.47 56.05
CA ARG A 30 -0.64 157.21 56.48
C ARG A 30 0.63 156.79 55.73
N LEU A 31 0.76 155.53 55.28
CA LEU A 31 1.87 155.09 54.43
C LEU A 31 1.81 155.79 53.07
N GLU A 32 0.65 155.83 52.43
CA GLU A 32 0.44 156.54 51.14
C GLU A 32 0.67 158.06 51.25
N LEU A 33 0.27 158.67 52.37
CA LEU A 33 0.48 160.10 52.62
C LEU A 33 1.93 160.43 53.02
N GLY A 34 2.67 159.49 53.60
CA GLY A 34 3.95 159.71 54.28
C GLY A 34 3.90 160.65 55.49
N ARG A 35 2.72 161.19 55.86
CA ARG A 35 2.56 162.26 56.86
C ARG A 35 1.23 162.19 57.60
N GLY A 36 1.21 162.71 58.84
CA GLY A 36 -0.01 162.95 59.61
C GLY A 36 -0.06 162.26 60.99
N SER A 37 -0.78 162.88 61.92
CA SER A 37 -1.11 162.28 63.22
C SER A 37 -2.16 161.18 63.04
N PRO A 38 -1.99 159.97 63.61
CA PRO A 38 -2.94 158.87 63.44
C PRO A 38 -4.35 159.23 63.93
N ALA A 39 -4.48 160.05 64.97
CA ALA A 39 -5.78 160.50 65.48
C ALA A 39 -6.56 161.39 64.47
N ARG A 40 -5.85 162.23 63.68
CA ARG A 40 -6.50 163.05 62.65
C ARG A 40 -6.73 162.29 61.34
N VAL A 41 -5.84 161.36 60.98
CA VAL A 41 -6.07 160.45 59.83
C VAL A 41 -7.27 159.54 60.12
N GLY A 42 -7.42 159.02 61.34
CA GLY A 42 -8.60 158.25 61.76
C GLY A 42 -9.92 159.02 61.59
N ALA A 43 -10.05 160.17 62.25
CA ALA A 43 -11.29 160.98 62.19
C ALA A 43 -11.69 161.40 60.75
N LEU A 44 -10.71 161.60 59.85
CA LEU A 44 -10.96 161.88 58.43
C LEU A 44 -11.29 160.59 57.64
N LEU A 45 -10.68 159.45 57.98
CA LEU A 45 -11.03 158.14 57.40
C LEU A 45 -12.48 157.76 57.71
N ASP A 46 -12.96 158.04 58.92
CA ASP A 46 -14.34 157.76 59.33
C ASP A 46 -15.34 158.60 58.51
N GLN A 47 -15.05 159.89 58.30
CA GLN A 47 -15.83 160.76 57.43
C GLN A 47 -15.80 160.32 55.96
N TRP A 48 -14.65 159.83 55.47
CA TRP A 48 -14.53 159.23 54.14
C TRP A 48 -15.38 157.96 54.00
N TRP A 49 -15.44 157.10 55.03
CA TRP A 49 -16.31 155.91 55.04
C TRP A 49 -17.80 156.27 54.98
N GLU A 50 -18.24 157.31 55.69
CA GLU A 50 -19.62 157.81 55.58
C GLU A 50 -19.92 158.35 54.17
N GLN A 51 -19.00 159.12 53.58
CA GLN A 51 -19.16 159.65 52.22
C GLN A 51 -19.15 158.54 51.16
N LEU A 52 -18.29 157.52 51.28
CA LEU A 52 -18.27 156.36 50.40
C LEU A 52 -19.55 155.53 50.53
N ALA A 53 -20.06 155.32 51.75
CA ALA A 53 -21.34 154.67 51.97
C ALA A 53 -22.50 155.47 51.33
N GLY A 54 -22.42 156.81 51.33
CA GLY A 54 -23.29 157.69 50.57
C GLY A 54 -23.19 157.48 49.05
N ARG A 55 -21.96 157.50 48.50
CA ARG A 55 -21.69 157.31 47.06
C ARG A 55 -22.21 155.96 46.55
N LEU A 56 -21.87 154.85 47.20
CA LEU A 56 -22.32 153.50 46.80
C LEU A 56 -23.86 153.35 46.83
N ARG A 57 -24.52 153.94 47.84
CA ARG A 57 -26.00 153.99 47.91
C ARG A 57 -26.61 154.89 46.83
N GLY A 58 -25.89 155.92 46.40
CA GLY A 58 -26.25 156.81 45.30
C GLY A 58 -26.10 156.13 43.93
N GLU A 59 -24.96 155.51 43.66
CA GLU A 59 -24.62 154.83 42.40
C GLU A 59 -25.51 153.59 42.13
N THR A 60 -26.12 153.02 43.17
CA THR A 60 -27.17 151.99 43.04
C THR A 60 -28.50 152.55 42.47
N ARG A 61 -28.62 153.87 42.30
CA ARG A 61 -29.74 154.54 41.62
C ARG A 61 -29.24 155.17 40.31
N LEU A 62 -29.77 154.72 39.18
CA LEU A 62 -29.56 155.35 37.87
C LEU A 62 -29.97 156.83 37.94
N PRO A 63 -29.04 157.79 37.87
CA PRO A 63 -29.34 159.19 38.19
C PRO A 63 -30.16 159.83 37.05
N GLY A 64 -31.41 160.21 37.37
CA GLY A 64 -32.32 160.90 36.45
C GLY A 64 -33.59 160.13 36.05
N LEU A 65 -33.73 158.86 36.44
CA LEU A 65 -34.96 158.09 36.21
C LEU A 65 -35.93 158.18 37.40
N PRO A 66 -37.25 158.31 37.17
CA PRO A 66 -38.27 158.12 38.21
C PRO A 66 -38.20 156.71 38.82
N THR A 67 -38.57 156.61 40.10
CA THR A 67 -38.47 155.36 40.89
C THR A 67 -39.25 154.21 40.23
N GLU A 68 -40.39 154.54 39.65
CA GLU A 68 -41.33 153.65 38.98
C GLU A 68 -40.69 153.03 37.73
N VAL A 69 -39.92 153.83 36.98
CA VAL A 69 -39.21 153.38 35.77
C VAL A 69 -38.04 152.48 36.15
N ALA A 70 -37.28 152.83 37.19
CA ALA A 70 -36.19 151.98 37.70
C ALA A 70 -36.71 150.62 38.21
N GLN A 71 -37.83 150.61 38.93
CA GLN A 71 -38.48 149.37 39.37
C GLN A 71 -38.99 148.53 38.19
N ALA A 72 -39.58 149.15 37.16
CA ALA A 72 -40.02 148.46 35.95
C ALA A 72 -38.84 147.77 35.23
N PHE A 73 -37.69 148.43 35.09
CA PHE A 73 -36.49 147.80 34.51
C PHE A 73 -35.98 146.61 35.34
N VAL A 74 -35.99 146.70 36.67
CA VAL A 74 -35.60 145.56 37.53
C VAL A 74 -36.58 144.40 37.38
N ALA A 75 -37.89 144.65 37.32
CA ALA A 75 -38.91 143.61 37.12
C ALA A 75 -38.75 142.94 35.74
N VAL A 76 -38.55 143.71 34.67
CA VAL A 76 -38.29 143.18 33.32
C VAL A 76 -37.01 142.36 33.27
N TRP A 77 -35.93 142.80 33.94
CA TRP A 77 -34.68 142.04 34.03
C TRP A 77 -34.83 140.72 34.80
N GLN A 78 -35.56 140.74 35.93
CA GLN A 78 -35.87 139.52 36.69
C GLN A 78 -36.72 138.54 35.87
N GLN A 79 -37.74 139.03 35.16
CA GLN A 79 -38.57 138.21 34.28
C GLN A 79 -37.77 137.64 33.11
N ALA A 80 -36.94 138.45 32.45
CA ALA A 80 -36.06 138.00 31.37
C ALA A 80 -35.05 136.94 31.84
N THR A 81 -34.46 137.12 33.03
CA THR A 81 -33.56 136.14 33.65
C THR A 81 -34.29 134.83 33.95
N THR A 82 -35.49 134.90 34.51
CA THR A 82 -36.32 133.72 34.82
C THR A 82 -36.72 132.95 33.55
N LEU A 83 -37.10 133.67 32.49
CA LEU A 83 -37.42 133.06 31.19
C LEU A 83 -36.19 132.43 30.53
N ALA A 84 -35.03 133.09 30.59
CA ALA A 84 -33.77 132.55 30.09
C ALA A 84 -33.34 131.28 30.84
N GLN A 85 -33.48 131.26 32.18
CA GLN A 85 -33.26 130.07 33.00
C GLN A 85 -34.21 128.93 32.58
N GLY A 86 -35.51 129.19 32.43
CA GLY A 86 -36.47 128.19 31.98
C GLY A 86 -36.16 127.60 30.60
N VAL A 87 -35.69 128.41 29.64
CA VAL A 87 -35.25 127.92 28.31
C VAL A 87 -33.97 127.07 28.40
N VAL A 88 -33.03 127.45 29.27
CA VAL A 88 -31.82 126.65 29.53
C VAL A 88 -32.19 125.31 30.20
N GLU A 89 -33.05 125.31 31.21
CA GLU A 89 -33.52 124.09 31.87
C GLU A 89 -34.28 123.16 30.92
N GLN A 90 -35.15 123.69 30.06
CA GLN A 90 -35.85 122.91 29.04
C GLN A 90 -34.89 122.30 28.00
N SER A 91 -33.90 123.07 27.51
CA SER A 91 -32.93 122.53 26.55
C SER A 91 -31.99 121.49 27.19
N LEU A 92 -31.58 121.67 28.44
CA LEU A 92 -30.84 120.67 29.22
C LEU A 92 -31.68 119.43 29.54
N ALA A 93 -32.98 119.56 29.77
CA ALA A 93 -33.88 118.42 29.95
C ALA A 93 -34.00 117.59 28.67
N GLY A 94 -34.19 118.23 27.51
CA GLY A 94 -34.19 117.55 26.21
C GLY A 94 -32.87 116.86 25.89
N GLN A 95 -31.73 117.52 26.12
CA GLN A 95 -30.40 116.90 25.97
C GLN A 95 -30.21 115.68 26.90
N ARG A 96 -30.70 115.74 28.15
CA ARG A 96 -30.66 114.60 29.08
C ARG A 96 -31.54 113.44 28.62
N GLN A 97 -32.70 113.71 28.02
CA GLN A 97 -33.57 112.67 27.46
C GLN A 97 -32.89 111.95 26.29
N VAL A 98 -32.37 112.69 25.30
CA VAL A 98 -31.61 112.11 24.17
C VAL A 98 -30.42 111.28 24.67
N LEU A 99 -29.64 111.78 25.65
CA LEU A 99 -28.52 111.04 26.23
C LEU A 99 -28.93 109.79 27.03
N VAL A 100 -30.18 109.67 27.48
CA VAL A 100 -30.71 108.42 28.07
C VAL A 100 -31.14 107.47 26.97
N GLU A 101 -31.90 107.95 25.98
CA GLU A 101 -32.34 107.15 24.82
C GLU A 101 -31.16 106.56 24.03
N GLU A 102 -30.09 107.34 23.79
CA GLU A 102 -28.86 106.87 23.16
C GLU A 102 -28.15 105.79 23.99
N ARG A 103 -28.13 105.92 25.32
CA ARG A 103 -27.52 104.92 26.22
C ARG A 103 -28.32 103.63 26.26
N GLU A 104 -29.65 103.71 26.27
CA GLU A 104 -30.52 102.53 26.21
C GLU A 104 -30.40 101.82 24.86
N GLN A 105 -30.30 102.56 23.76
CA GLN A 105 -30.03 102.02 22.42
C GLN A 105 -28.66 101.35 22.34
N LEU A 106 -27.59 101.98 22.85
CA LEU A 106 -26.25 101.41 22.90
C LEU A 106 -26.21 100.14 23.76
N ALA A 107 -26.77 100.16 24.96
CA ALA A 107 -26.85 98.98 25.82
C ALA A 107 -27.66 97.83 25.19
N ALA A 108 -28.72 98.14 24.44
CA ALA A 108 -29.48 97.14 23.69
C ALA A 108 -28.70 96.56 22.51
N LEU A 109 -27.85 97.35 21.84
CA LEU A 109 -26.95 96.88 20.78
C LEU A 109 -25.79 96.03 21.34
N GLU A 110 -25.17 96.46 22.44
CA GLU A 110 -24.15 95.68 23.16
C GLU A 110 -24.69 94.34 23.65
N ALA A 111 -25.88 94.32 24.25
CA ALA A 111 -26.54 93.09 24.69
C ALA A 111 -26.82 92.11 23.52
N ARG A 112 -27.24 92.63 22.35
CA ARG A 112 -27.42 91.82 21.13
C ARG A 112 -26.08 91.27 20.63
N ALA A 113 -25.06 92.11 20.49
CA ALA A 113 -23.73 91.70 20.04
C ALA A 113 -23.10 90.66 20.99
N HIS A 114 -23.27 90.80 22.30
CA HIS A 114 -22.84 89.79 23.27
C HIS A 114 -23.58 88.46 23.11
N LEU A 115 -24.89 88.49 22.86
CA LEU A 115 -25.70 87.30 22.61
C LEU A 115 -25.33 86.60 21.29
N GLU A 116 -25.12 87.36 20.22
CA GLU A 116 -24.65 86.85 18.91
C GLU A 116 -23.25 86.23 19.04
N VAL A 117 -22.32 86.88 19.72
CA VAL A 117 -20.97 86.34 19.99
C VAL A 117 -21.05 85.08 20.86
N ALA A 118 -21.96 85.00 21.84
CA ALA A 118 -22.16 83.79 22.63
C ALA A 118 -22.72 82.64 21.79
N GLN A 119 -23.73 82.89 20.94
CA GLN A 119 -24.28 81.91 20.02
C GLN A 119 -23.25 81.42 19.00
N ALA A 120 -22.49 82.33 18.37
CA ALA A 120 -21.43 81.98 17.42
C ALA A 120 -20.32 81.13 18.08
N ARG A 121 -19.95 81.43 19.33
CA ARG A 121 -19.03 80.60 20.13
C ARG A 121 -19.60 79.22 20.41
N GLN A 122 -20.88 79.11 20.80
CA GLN A 122 -21.54 77.84 21.05
C GLN A 122 -21.65 76.98 19.77
N GLN A 123 -22.03 77.59 18.64
CA GLN A 123 -22.06 76.92 17.34
C GLN A 123 -20.67 76.45 16.92
N THR A 124 -19.63 77.28 17.08
CA THR A 124 -18.24 76.91 16.79
C THR A 124 -17.75 75.76 17.68
N ALA A 125 -18.11 75.76 18.96
CA ALA A 125 -17.76 74.68 19.88
C ALA A 125 -18.48 73.37 19.51
N GLY A 126 -19.78 73.43 19.19
CA GLY A 126 -20.57 72.29 18.74
C GLY A 126 -20.06 71.70 17.42
N ALA A 127 -19.72 72.55 16.44
CA ALA A 127 -19.12 72.13 15.18
C ALA A 127 -17.76 71.44 15.40
N LYS A 128 -16.88 72.01 16.23
CA LYS A 128 -15.58 71.39 16.57
C LYS A 128 -15.74 70.04 17.27
N ALA A 129 -16.68 69.92 18.21
CA ALA A 129 -16.98 68.65 18.86
C ALA A 129 -17.53 67.61 17.86
N ALA A 130 -18.38 68.03 16.92
CA ALA A 130 -18.88 67.16 15.85
C ALA A 130 -17.75 66.69 14.91
N CYS A 131 -16.83 67.57 14.52
CA CYS A 131 -15.63 67.22 13.76
C CYS A 131 -14.79 66.18 14.52
N GLN A 132 -14.44 66.45 15.78
CA GLN A 132 -13.65 65.53 16.62
C GLN A 132 -14.32 64.15 16.77
N VAL A 133 -15.64 64.09 16.94
CA VAL A 133 -16.39 62.82 16.97
C VAL A 133 -16.39 62.10 15.62
N SER A 134 -16.42 62.83 14.49
CA SER A 134 -16.28 62.22 13.16
C SER A 134 -14.85 61.74 12.87
N GLU A 135 -13.83 62.50 13.29
CA GLU A 135 -12.40 62.15 13.16
C GLU A 135 -12.07 60.90 13.98
N ALA A 136 -12.54 60.82 15.22
CA ALA A 136 -12.40 59.62 16.05
C ALA A 136 -13.06 58.39 15.40
N ARG A 137 -14.30 58.52 14.90
CA ARG A 137 -15.00 57.44 14.20
C ARG A 137 -14.30 57.02 12.91
N LEU A 138 -13.65 57.94 12.19
CA LEU A 138 -12.86 57.60 11.01
C LEU A 138 -11.59 56.84 11.41
N ALA A 139 -10.89 57.25 12.46
CA ALA A 139 -9.74 56.51 13.00
C ALA A 139 -10.12 55.11 13.50
N ASP A 140 -11.27 54.95 14.18
CA ASP A 140 -11.81 53.65 14.60
C ASP A 140 -12.09 52.76 13.39
N LEU A 141 -12.72 53.31 12.33
CA LEU A 141 -13.01 52.60 11.09
C LEU A 141 -11.74 52.24 10.30
N GLU A 142 -10.73 53.11 10.26
CA GLU A 142 -9.42 52.79 9.68
C GLU A 142 -8.73 51.66 10.44
N CYS A 143 -8.79 51.67 11.78
CA CYS A 143 -8.24 50.60 12.61
C CYS A 143 -8.94 49.26 12.33
N LEU A 144 -10.27 49.26 12.26
CA LEU A 144 -11.06 48.08 11.90
C LEU A 144 -10.78 47.60 10.47
N LEU A 145 -10.58 48.52 9.51
CA LEU A 145 -10.23 48.15 8.13
C LEU A 145 -8.83 47.52 8.05
N ARG A 146 -7.83 48.04 8.77
CA ARG A 146 -6.51 47.41 8.87
C ARG A 146 -6.59 46.02 9.48
N GLN A 147 -7.27 45.88 10.62
CA GLN A 147 -7.49 44.59 11.27
C GLN A 147 -8.21 43.56 10.36
N ARG A 148 -9.17 44.02 9.53
CA ARG A 148 -9.83 43.14 8.56
C ARG A 148 -8.96 42.80 7.36
N GLN A 149 -8.07 43.69 6.92
CA GLN A 149 -7.10 43.39 5.88
C GLN A 149 -6.07 42.36 6.36
N GLU A 150 -5.52 42.55 7.55
CA GLU A 150 -4.63 41.59 8.24
C GLU A 150 -5.29 40.20 8.32
N GLN A 151 -6.53 40.10 8.83
CA GLN A 151 -7.28 38.84 8.88
C GLN A 151 -7.55 38.20 7.51
N ILE A 152 -7.70 39.00 6.44
CA ILE A 152 -7.88 38.50 5.08
C ILE A 152 -6.57 37.93 4.54
N ASP A 153 -5.44 38.55 4.86
CA ASP A 153 -4.12 38.13 4.41
C ASP A 153 -3.61 36.91 5.21
N ASP A 154 -3.81 36.88 6.53
CA ASP A 154 -3.64 35.67 7.36
C ASP A 154 -4.41 34.46 6.76
N SER A 155 -5.66 34.70 6.35
CA SER A 155 -6.54 33.68 5.75
C SER A 155 -6.12 33.27 4.33
N ARG A 156 -5.38 34.12 3.61
CA ARG A 156 -4.78 33.79 2.31
C ARG A 156 -3.54 32.94 2.48
N GLU A 157 -2.65 33.31 3.40
CA GLU A 157 -1.44 32.54 3.71
C GLU A 157 -1.79 31.13 4.18
N GLN A 158 -2.71 30.98 5.13
CA GLN A 158 -3.22 29.67 5.58
C GLN A 158 -3.84 28.85 4.44
N ARG A 159 -4.57 29.51 3.52
CA ARG A 159 -5.15 28.85 2.35
C ARG A 159 -4.07 28.40 1.37
N GLU A 160 -3.01 29.17 1.17
CA GLU A 160 -1.91 28.84 0.27
C GLU A 160 -1.03 27.73 0.85
N GLU A 161 -0.79 27.72 2.17
CA GLU A 161 -0.15 26.60 2.86
C GLU A 161 -0.95 25.30 2.71
N LEU A 162 -2.27 25.33 2.99
CA LEU A 162 -3.15 24.16 2.82
C LEU A 162 -3.25 23.70 1.35
N ILE A 163 -3.16 24.63 0.39
CA ILE A 163 -3.08 24.33 -1.03
C ILE A 163 -1.77 23.57 -1.33
N GLY A 164 -0.64 24.03 -0.81
CA GLY A 164 0.67 23.38 -0.95
C GLY A 164 0.73 22.00 -0.31
N GLN A 165 0.34 21.87 0.96
CA GLN A 165 0.26 20.58 1.67
C GLN A 165 -0.60 19.55 0.89
N ARG A 166 -1.68 20.01 0.25
CA ARG A 166 -2.54 19.15 -0.59
C ARG A 166 -1.90 18.81 -1.95
N ASP A 167 -1.14 19.70 -2.59
CA ASP A 167 -0.34 19.33 -3.78
C ASP A 167 0.74 18.29 -3.43
N GLU A 168 1.46 18.48 -2.33
CA GLU A 168 2.49 17.53 -1.85
C GLU A 168 1.88 16.15 -1.54
N ALA A 169 0.76 16.10 -0.81
CA ALA A 169 0.04 14.85 -0.55
C ALA A 169 -0.50 14.19 -1.82
N GLN A 170 -0.90 14.97 -2.84
CA GLN A 170 -1.32 14.46 -4.14
C GLN A 170 -0.14 13.91 -4.95
N ALA A 171 1.03 14.55 -4.90
CA ALA A 171 2.27 14.05 -5.51
C ALA A 171 2.75 12.75 -4.86
N GLN A 172 2.80 12.70 -3.52
CA GLN A 172 3.14 11.48 -2.76
C GLN A 172 2.16 10.34 -3.06
N GLN A 173 0.85 10.62 -3.16
CA GLN A 173 -0.14 9.62 -3.54
C GLN A 173 0.04 9.14 -5.00
N ALA A 174 0.43 10.01 -5.92
CA ALA A 174 0.73 9.63 -7.30
C ALA A 174 1.98 8.74 -7.39
N GLU A 175 3.06 9.10 -6.69
CA GLU A 175 4.29 8.30 -6.63
C GLU A 175 4.03 6.93 -6.01
N ALA A 176 3.36 6.87 -4.85
CA ALA A 176 3.02 5.60 -4.19
C ALA A 176 2.14 4.69 -5.07
N ARG A 177 1.25 5.27 -5.90
CA ARG A 177 0.47 4.51 -6.90
C ARG A 177 1.36 3.95 -8.01
N GLN A 178 2.31 4.73 -8.52
CA GLN A 178 3.26 4.29 -9.56
C GLN A 178 4.19 3.19 -9.03
N GLN A 179 4.78 3.36 -7.84
CA GLN A 179 5.58 2.33 -7.18
C GLN A 179 4.79 1.03 -7.00
N LEU A 180 3.52 1.13 -6.57
CA LEU A 180 2.63 -0.02 -6.38
C LEU A 180 2.21 -0.69 -7.71
N GLN A 181 2.09 0.06 -8.81
CA GLN A 181 1.89 -0.49 -10.16
C GLN A 181 3.13 -1.28 -10.61
N VAL A 182 4.32 -0.68 -10.52
CA VAL A 182 5.59 -1.33 -10.87
C VAL A 182 5.83 -2.61 -10.05
N LEU A 183 5.54 -2.59 -8.75
CA LEU A 183 5.64 -3.79 -7.89
C LEU A 183 4.62 -4.88 -8.27
N ARG A 184 3.42 -4.52 -8.75
CA ARG A 184 2.45 -5.51 -9.28
C ARG A 184 2.95 -6.13 -10.58
N GLU A 185 3.41 -5.31 -11.53
CA GLU A 185 3.95 -5.78 -12.81
C GLU A 185 5.15 -6.71 -12.59
N GLN A 186 6.06 -6.38 -11.67
CA GLN A 186 7.18 -7.24 -11.28
C GLN A 186 6.71 -8.55 -10.63
N ALA A 187 5.71 -8.52 -9.75
CA ALA A 187 5.16 -9.71 -9.13
C ALA A 187 4.41 -10.62 -10.12
N GLU A 188 3.73 -10.05 -11.12
CA GLU A 188 3.09 -10.76 -12.21
C GLU A 188 4.13 -11.39 -13.15
N GLN A 189 5.15 -10.64 -13.57
CA GLN A 189 6.28 -11.17 -14.36
C GLN A 189 7.02 -12.30 -13.64
N ALA A 190 7.23 -12.20 -12.32
CA ALA A 190 7.85 -13.24 -11.52
C ALA A 190 6.99 -14.51 -11.44
N ARG A 191 5.66 -14.37 -11.25
CA ARG A 191 4.71 -15.49 -11.29
C ARG A 191 4.69 -16.17 -12.66
N ASP A 192 4.68 -15.39 -13.74
CA ASP A 192 4.71 -15.89 -15.10
C ASP A 192 6.01 -16.66 -15.39
N ALA A 193 7.16 -16.13 -14.98
CA ALA A 193 8.44 -16.81 -15.08
C ALA A 193 8.47 -18.13 -14.28
N GLN A 194 7.93 -18.13 -13.06
CA GLN A 194 7.83 -19.34 -12.23
C GLN A 194 6.87 -20.38 -12.81
N GLN A 195 5.73 -19.98 -13.38
CA GLN A 195 4.82 -20.89 -14.07
C GLN A 195 5.46 -21.51 -15.32
N ARG A 196 6.15 -20.69 -16.13
CA ARG A 196 6.90 -21.16 -17.31
C ARG A 196 7.99 -22.15 -16.89
N TYR A 197 8.79 -21.83 -15.88
CA TYR A 197 9.81 -22.73 -15.33
C TYR A 197 9.22 -24.05 -14.81
N SER A 198 8.09 -24.00 -14.11
CA SER A 198 7.43 -25.21 -13.59
C SER A 198 6.95 -26.12 -14.73
N ARG A 199 6.28 -25.54 -15.74
CA ARG A 199 5.90 -26.26 -16.97
C ARG A 199 7.10 -26.83 -17.70
N ASP A 200 8.19 -26.07 -17.83
CA ASP A 200 9.44 -26.51 -18.44
C ASP A 200 10.05 -27.72 -17.74
N VAL A 201 9.91 -27.82 -16.42
CA VAL A 201 10.36 -28.97 -15.60
C VAL A 201 9.39 -30.14 -15.74
N GLU A 202 8.09 -29.91 -15.69
CA GLU A 202 7.05 -30.92 -15.94
C GLU A 202 7.20 -31.55 -17.33
N ASP A 203 7.36 -30.74 -18.38
CA ASP A 203 7.60 -31.19 -19.76
C ASP A 203 8.87 -32.05 -19.89
N ARG A 204 9.94 -31.71 -19.17
CA ARG A 204 11.17 -32.53 -19.13
C ARG A 204 10.91 -33.86 -18.44
N ALA A 205 10.24 -33.84 -17.29
CA ALA A 205 9.88 -35.04 -16.55
C ALA A 205 8.95 -35.98 -17.36
N TYR A 206 7.95 -35.45 -18.07
CA TYR A 206 7.11 -36.26 -18.96
C TYR A 206 7.93 -36.91 -20.09
N ARG A 207 8.84 -36.15 -20.74
CA ARG A 207 9.73 -36.68 -21.79
C ARG A 207 10.69 -37.75 -21.25
N GLU A 208 11.17 -37.62 -20.02
CA GLU A 208 12.02 -38.64 -19.37
C GLU A 208 11.22 -39.88 -18.96
N ILE A 209 10.00 -39.72 -18.44
CA ILE A 209 9.08 -40.83 -18.16
C ILE A 209 8.71 -41.60 -19.44
N ASP A 210 8.44 -40.91 -20.55
CA ASP A 210 8.10 -41.57 -21.80
C ASP A 210 9.31 -42.25 -22.47
N ARG A 211 10.52 -41.67 -22.37
CA ARG A 211 11.76 -42.39 -22.72
C ARG A 211 11.93 -43.65 -21.89
N ALA A 212 11.81 -43.56 -20.55
CA ALA A 212 11.92 -44.72 -19.66
C ALA A 212 10.84 -45.79 -19.94
N ARG A 213 9.64 -45.38 -20.39
CA ARG A 213 8.59 -46.29 -20.88
C ARG A 213 8.95 -46.95 -22.21
N GLU A 214 9.59 -46.26 -23.13
CA GLU A 214 10.05 -46.82 -24.41
C GLU A 214 11.25 -47.75 -24.23
N GLU A 215 12.21 -47.38 -23.38
CA GLU A 215 13.30 -48.24 -22.92
C GLU A 215 12.75 -49.48 -22.20
N SER A 216 11.79 -49.33 -21.29
CA SER A 216 11.12 -50.47 -20.64
C SER A 216 10.38 -51.37 -21.63
N LYS A 217 9.69 -50.81 -22.64
CA LYS A 217 9.01 -51.59 -23.71
C LYS A 217 10.03 -52.35 -24.58
N THR A 218 11.13 -51.72 -24.97
CA THR A 218 12.16 -52.35 -25.81
C THR A 218 12.92 -53.43 -25.04
N LEU A 219 13.27 -53.20 -23.78
CA LEU A 219 13.83 -54.22 -22.88
C LEU A 219 12.85 -55.37 -22.64
N ALA A 220 11.56 -55.09 -22.44
CA ALA A 220 10.54 -56.14 -22.30
C ALA A 220 10.36 -56.96 -23.60
N ALA A 221 10.47 -56.33 -24.78
CA ALA A 221 10.46 -57.02 -26.06
C ALA A 221 11.72 -57.89 -26.25
N GLN A 222 12.90 -57.38 -25.91
CA GLN A 222 14.16 -58.14 -25.92
C GLN A 222 14.13 -59.33 -24.95
N LEU A 223 13.59 -59.14 -23.73
CA LEU A 223 13.39 -60.24 -22.76
C LEU A 223 12.39 -61.28 -23.29
N LYS A 224 11.30 -60.86 -23.94
CA LYS A 224 10.34 -61.78 -24.57
C LYS A 224 10.99 -62.56 -25.72
N GLU A 225 11.80 -61.92 -26.54
CA GLU A 225 12.53 -62.57 -27.63
C GLU A 225 13.60 -63.53 -27.08
N ALA A 226 14.39 -63.11 -26.09
CA ALA A 226 15.38 -63.95 -25.42
C ALA A 226 14.74 -65.16 -24.75
N ASN A 227 13.60 -65.00 -24.08
CA ASN A 227 12.81 -66.12 -23.54
C ASN A 227 12.26 -67.03 -24.64
N GLY A 228 11.84 -66.48 -25.79
CA GLY A 228 11.44 -67.27 -26.96
C GLY A 228 12.60 -68.09 -27.53
N ARG A 229 13.79 -67.49 -27.68
CA ARG A 229 15.03 -68.16 -28.07
C ARG A 229 15.45 -69.23 -27.05
N LEU A 230 15.30 -68.97 -25.76
CA LEU A 230 15.54 -69.97 -24.70
C LEU A 230 14.53 -71.11 -24.75
N GLN A 231 13.25 -70.85 -25.03
CA GLN A 231 12.23 -71.88 -25.20
C GLN A 231 12.48 -72.75 -26.44
N THR A 232 12.88 -72.17 -27.59
CA THR A 232 13.23 -72.98 -28.77
C THR A 232 14.53 -73.76 -28.57
N LEU A 233 15.52 -73.22 -27.86
CA LEU A 233 16.73 -73.96 -27.46
C LEU A 233 16.44 -75.06 -26.42
N GLN A 234 15.48 -74.85 -25.51
CA GLN A 234 15.01 -75.91 -24.60
C GLN A 234 14.25 -77.00 -25.37
N GLN A 235 13.41 -76.62 -26.33
CA GLN A 235 12.69 -77.58 -27.18
C GLN A 235 13.64 -78.39 -28.08
N SER A 236 14.66 -77.77 -28.68
CA SER A 236 15.66 -78.50 -29.49
C SER A 236 16.65 -79.29 -28.64
N LEU A 237 16.94 -78.87 -27.40
CA LEU A 237 17.67 -79.69 -26.43
C LEU A 237 16.84 -80.91 -26.00
N LEU A 238 15.53 -80.76 -25.79
CA LEU A 238 14.62 -81.86 -25.47
C LEU A 238 14.39 -82.80 -26.66
N SER A 239 14.25 -82.29 -27.88
CA SER A 239 14.17 -83.14 -29.08
C SER A 239 15.50 -83.86 -29.32
N GLY A 240 16.63 -83.16 -29.25
CA GLY A 240 17.96 -83.75 -29.35
C GLY A 240 18.24 -84.77 -28.24
N GLN A 241 17.70 -84.59 -27.03
CA GLN A 241 17.74 -85.62 -25.98
C GLN A 241 16.87 -86.83 -26.33
N ALA A 242 15.66 -86.61 -26.87
CA ALA A 242 14.76 -87.67 -27.31
C ALA A 242 15.36 -88.48 -28.47
N GLU A 243 15.90 -87.81 -29.49
CA GLU A 243 16.65 -88.38 -30.62
C GLU A 243 17.87 -89.18 -30.13
N LEU A 244 18.56 -88.72 -29.09
CA LEU A 244 19.72 -89.41 -28.52
C LEU A 244 19.30 -90.60 -27.63
N THR A 245 18.13 -90.57 -26.96
CA THR A 245 17.54 -91.77 -26.35
C THR A 245 17.07 -92.76 -27.39
N GLU A 246 16.42 -92.32 -28.47
CA GLU A 246 15.99 -93.21 -29.56
C GLU A 246 17.21 -93.85 -30.25
N ALA A 247 18.27 -93.08 -30.55
CA ALA A 247 19.51 -93.61 -31.09
C ALA A 247 20.24 -94.56 -30.12
N ARG A 248 20.08 -94.40 -28.80
CA ARG A 248 20.56 -95.37 -27.80
C ARG A 248 19.72 -96.65 -27.83
N GLU A 249 18.40 -96.55 -27.90
CA GLU A 249 17.49 -97.69 -27.98
C GLU A 249 17.67 -98.47 -29.29
N GLN A 250 17.76 -97.78 -30.44
CA GLN A 250 18.13 -98.34 -31.73
C GLN A 250 19.51 -99.03 -31.68
N ARG A 251 20.50 -98.44 -30.99
CA ARG A 251 21.82 -99.07 -30.77
C ARG A 251 21.74 -100.30 -29.88
N VAL A 252 20.94 -100.30 -28.82
CA VAL A 252 20.70 -101.48 -27.97
C VAL A 252 19.99 -102.57 -28.75
N ALA A 253 19.00 -102.23 -29.58
CA ALA A 253 18.32 -103.16 -30.47
C ALA A 253 19.26 -103.75 -31.53
N ALA A 254 20.15 -102.94 -32.13
CA ALA A 254 21.18 -103.42 -33.06
C ALA A 254 22.22 -104.32 -32.36
N LEU A 255 22.54 -104.05 -31.10
CA LEU A 255 23.39 -104.91 -30.28
C LEU A 255 22.70 -106.24 -29.92
N SER A 256 21.42 -106.24 -29.54
CA SER A 256 20.68 -107.49 -29.29
C SER A 256 20.44 -108.29 -30.59
N GLN A 257 20.26 -107.61 -31.73
CA GLN A 257 20.22 -108.27 -33.04
C GLN A 257 21.56 -108.93 -33.37
N THR A 258 22.69 -108.23 -33.21
CA THR A 258 24.02 -108.83 -33.45
C THR A 258 24.38 -109.93 -32.44
N GLN A 259 23.95 -109.83 -31.18
CA GLN A 259 24.06 -110.92 -30.21
C GLN A 259 23.22 -112.13 -30.62
N SER A 260 21.94 -111.95 -31.00
CA SER A 260 21.11 -113.08 -31.45
C SER A 260 21.61 -113.75 -32.74
N LEU A 261 22.31 -113.00 -33.61
CA LEU A 261 23.01 -113.56 -34.77
C LEU A 261 24.31 -114.29 -34.37
N GLN A 262 25.00 -113.85 -33.32
CA GLN A 262 26.14 -114.57 -32.74
C GLN A 262 25.68 -115.88 -32.08
N ASP A 263 24.61 -115.85 -31.27
CA ASP A 263 24.01 -117.04 -30.66
C ASP A 263 23.58 -118.07 -31.73
N GLN A 264 22.97 -117.62 -32.83
CA GLN A 264 22.63 -118.48 -33.97
C GLN A 264 23.87 -119.07 -34.64
N LEU A 265 24.95 -118.30 -34.81
CA LEU A 265 26.21 -118.79 -35.36
C LEU A 265 26.88 -119.82 -34.43
N GLU A 266 26.83 -119.64 -33.12
CA GLU A 266 27.34 -120.63 -32.15
C GLU A 266 26.49 -121.90 -32.13
N GLN A 267 25.16 -121.80 -32.17
CA GLN A 267 24.26 -122.96 -32.32
C GLN A 267 24.54 -123.75 -33.60
N HIS A 268 24.73 -123.07 -34.74
CA HIS A 268 25.15 -123.71 -35.99
C HIS A 268 26.54 -124.35 -35.89
N ARG A 269 27.46 -123.78 -35.10
CA ARG A 269 28.81 -124.31 -34.90
C ARG A 269 28.79 -125.58 -34.05
N LEU A 270 28.03 -125.60 -32.96
CA LEU A 270 27.84 -126.77 -32.09
C LEU A 270 27.15 -127.92 -32.84
N ALA A 271 26.06 -127.65 -33.55
CA ALA A 271 25.41 -128.65 -34.41
C ALA A 271 26.34 -129.21 -35.51
N GLY A 272 27.31 -128.41 -35.97
CA GLY A 272 28.36 -128.86 -36.87
C GLY A 272 29.37 -129.82 -36.24
N VAL A 273 29.68 -129.65 -34.94
CA VAL A 273 30.52 -130.58 -34.17
C VAL A 273 29.76 -131.89 -33.93
N ASP A 274 28.51 -131.83 -33.44
CA ASP A 274 27.67 -133.01 -33.19
C ASP A 274 27.51 -133.88 -34.44
N ALA A 275 27.26 -133.26 -35.61
CA ALA A 275 27.16 -133.95 -36.89
C ALA A 275 28.49 -134.57 -37.36
N SER A 276 29.64 -134.06 -36.89
CA SER A 276 30.96 -134.64 -37.18
C SER A 276 31.25 -135.87 -36.31
N GLU A 277 30.87 -135.86 -35.03
CA GLU A 277 31.01 -137.00 -34.11
C GLU A 277 30.07 -138.16 -34.50
N GLN A 278 28.85 -137.84 -34.93
CA GLN A 278 27.91 -138.82 -35.49
C GLN A 278 28.46 -139.46 -36.77
N ARG A 279 29.14 -138.70 -37.64
CA ARG A 279 29.85 -139.27 -38.80
C ARG A 279 31.00 -140.18 -38.39
N HIS A 280 31.82 -139.77 -37.42
CA HIS A 280 33.00 -140.53 -37.01
C HIS A 280 32.62 -141.87 -36.34
N THR A 281 31.59 -141.86 -35.48
CA THR A 281 31.05 -143.09 -34.87
C THR A 281 30.39 -144.05 -35.87
N LEU A 282 29.77 -143.53 -36.94
CA LEU A 282 29.28 -144.36 -38.05
C LEU A 282 30.43 -144.97 -38.88
N GLN A 283 31.52 -144.22 -39.13
CA GLN A 283 32.71 -144.76 -39.80
C GLN A 283 33.38 -145.89 -39.00
N GLN A 284 33.52 -145.73 -37.68
CA GLN A 284 34.11 -146.78 -36.82
C GLN A 284 33.29 -148.08 -36.84
N ARG A 285 31.95 -147.99 -36.92
CA ARG A 285 31.06 -149.16 -37.03
C ARG A 285 31.19 -149.89 -38.37
N LEU A 286 31.40 -149.17 -39.48
CA LEU A 286 31.62 -149.79 -40.79
C LEU A 286 32.90 -150.65 -40.80
N LEU A 287 34.01 -150.11 -40.28
CA LEU A 287 35.29 -150.82 -40.22
C LEU A 287 35.24 -152.08 -39.34
N GLN A 288 34.40 -152.09 -38.29
CA GLN A 288 34.16 -153.28 -37.47
C GLN A 288 33.43 -154.38 -38.25
N VAL A 289 32.36 -154.04 -38.98
CA VAL A 289 31.60 -155.00 -39.81
C VAL A 289 32.44 -155.57 -40.96
N GLU A 290 33.33 -154.76 -41.55
CA GLU A 290 34.26 -155.24 -42.58
C GLU A 290 35.29 -156.25 -42.03
N ALA A 291 35.83 -156.02 -40.81
CA ALA A 291 36.73 -156.95 -40.14
C ALA A 291 36.05 -158.28 -39.74
N GLU A 292 34.78 -158.24 -39.33
CA GLU A 292 33.97 -159.43 -39.06
C GLU A 292 33.70 -160.25 -40.33
N LEU A 293 33.44 -159.59 -41.47
CA LEU A 293 33.23 -160.25 -42.77
C LEU A 293 34.48 -160.98 -43.29
N VAL A 294 35.69 -160.46 -43.05
CA VAL A 294 36.94 -161.16 -43.39
C VAL A 294 37.10 -162.41 -42.52
N ASN A 295 36.94 -162.28 -41.21
CA ASN A 295 36.99 -163.40 -40.26
C ASN A 295 35.96 -164.51 -40.59
N ALA A 296 34.77 -164.14 -41.06
CA ALA A 296 33.74 -165.10 -41.47
C ALA A 296 34.15 -165.89 -42.73
N ARG A 297 34.82 -165.25 -43.70
CA ARG A 297 35.30 -165.89 -44.94
C ARG A 297 36.44 -166.88 -44.69
N GLU A 298 37.39 -166.54 -43.84
CA GLU A 298 38.51 -167.42 -43.48
C GLU A 298 38.03 -168.69 -42.75
N ARG A 299 37.04 -168.55 -41.85
CA ARG A 299 36.41 -169.68 -41.16
C ARG A 299 35.64 -170.61 -42.10
N ALA A 300 35.05 -170.09 -43.18
CA ALA A 300 34.39 -170.90 -44.20
C ALA A 300 35.40 -171.72 -45.03
N ALA A 301 36.50 -171.09 -45.48
CA ALA A 301 37.55 -171.77 -46.23
C ALA A 301 38.19 -172.92 -45.42
N ALA A 302 38.43 -172.71 -44.13
CA ALA A 302 38.97 -173.73 -43.22
C ALA A 302 38.00 -174.91 -42.94
N ALA A 303 36.71 -174.77 -43.26
CA ALA A 303 35.73 -175.86 -43.16
C ALA A 303 35.69 -176.71 -44.43
N GLN A 304 35.80 -176.11 -45.61
CA GLN A 304 35.70 -176.83 -46.89
C GLN A 304 36.88 -177.79 -47.10
N ALA A 305 38.12 -177.36 -46.81
CA ALA A 305 39.31 -178.20 -46.87
C ALA A 305 39.30 -179.41 -45.90
N ARG A 306 38.37 -179.45 -44.92
CA ARG A 306 38.17 -180.58 -44.01
C ARG A 306 37.11 -181.57 -44.48
N ALA A 307 36.27 -181.20 -45.45
CA ALA A 307 35.27 -182.09 -46.02
C ALA A 307 35.88 -183.04 -47.07
N GLU A 308 36.80 -182.53 -47.90
CA GLU A 308 37.44 -183.28 -48.98
C GLU A 308 38.35 -184.41 -48.43
N MET A 309 39.10 -184.14 -47.36
CA MET A 309 39.96 -185.12 -46.66
C MET A 309 39.22 -186.33 -46.04
N LEU A 310 37.89 -186.28 -45.91
CA LEU A 310 37.08 -187.37 -45.37
C LEU A 310 36.33 -188.19 -46.44
N ALA A 311 36.39 -187.79 -47.71
CA ALA A 311 35.74 -188.51 -48.81
C ALA A 311 36.49 -189.78 -49.24
N ASP A 312 37.83 -189.77 -49.17
CA ASP A 312 38.69 -190.81 -49.75
C ASP A 312 38.87 -192.08 -48.88
N GLN A 313 38.38 -192.11 -47.63
CA GLN A 313 38.78 -193.14 -46.65
C GLN A 313 37.78 -194.28 -46.38
N LEU A 314 36.54 -194.23 -46.88
CA LEU A 314 35.50 -195.23 -46.53
C LEU A 314 34.80 -195.86 -47.75
N THR A 315 35.60 -196.49 -48.62
CA THR A 315 35.14 -197.38 -49.70
C THR A 315 35.17 -198.87 -49.31
N ALA A 316 35.06 -199.18 -48.01
CA ALA A 316 35.18 -200.54 -47.48
C ALA A 316 34.08 -200.90 -46.46
N ALA A 317 33.59 -202.14 -46.58
CA ALA A 317 32.64 -202.86 -45.73
C ALA A 317 31.14 -202.48 -45.79
N ASN A 318 30.39 -203.46 -46.31
CA ASN A 318 28.98 -203.80 -46.06
C ASN A 318 27.84 -202.87 -46.56
N ILE A 319 26.71 -203.39 -47.07
CA ILE A 319 26.38 -204.51 -48.01
C ILE A 319 24.84 -204.53 -48.15
N ASP A 320 24.36 -204.90 -49.35
CA ASP A 320 22.99 -205.36 -49.68
C ASP A 320 21.74 -204.46 -49.56
N THR A 321 21.20 -204.19 -50.76
CA THR A 321 19.83 -204.51 -51.24
C THR A 321 18.69 -203.46 -51.32
N LEU A 322 18.31 -203.22 -52.59
CA LEU A 322 16.96 -203.29 -53.19
C LEU A 322 15.93 -202.12 -53.10
N ALA A 323 15.15 -202.07 -54.20
CA ALA A 323 13.77 -201.60 -54.39
C ALA A 323 13.43 -200.08 -54.39
N GLU A 324 13.18 -199.57 -55.61
CA GLU A 324 11.89 -199.05 -56.14
C GLU A 324 10.92 -198.12 -55.32
N PRO A 325 9.97 -197.41 -55.99
CA PRO A 325 9.19 -196.28 -55.43
C PRO A 325 7.68 -196.66 -55.25
N PRO A 326 6.63 -195.78 -55.32
CA PRO A 326 6.47 -194.31 -55.14
C PRO A 326 5.22 -193.89 -54.26
N ARG A 327 4.85 -192.58 -54.28
CA ARG A 327 3.49 -191.96 -54.07
C ARG A 327 2.80 -191.87 -52.66
N ARG A 328 2.59 -190.61 -52.18
CA ARG A 328 1.31 -189.86 -51.84
C ARG A 328 0.15 -190.53 -51.00
N PRO A 329 -0.88 -189.81 -50.45
CA PRO A 329 -1.13 -188.36 -50.15
C PRO A 329 -1.79 -188.05 -48.75
N GLY A 330 -2.24 -186.80 -48.51
CA GLY A 330 -3.26 -186.40 -47.48
C GLY A 330 -2.71 -185.57 -46.30
N LYS A 331 -3.26 -184.43 -45.81
CA LYS A 331 -4.63 -183.92 -45.47
C LYS A 331 -5.29 -184.58 -44.24
N ALA A 332 -5.91 -183.86 -43.28
CA ALA A 332 -5.89 -182.41 -42.94
C ALA A 332 -6.59 -182.08 -41.58
N ALA A 333 -6.09 -181.04 -40.85
CA ALA A 333 -6.81 -180.13 -39.93
C ALA A 333 -7.50 -180.75 -38.65
N SER A 334 -8.16 -180.03 -37.70
CA SER A 334 -8.48 -178.60 -37.50
C SER A 334 -8.89 -178.23 -36.03
N LYS A 335 -8.76 -176.95 -35.61
CA LYS A 335 -9.57 -176.22 -34.57
C LYS A 335 -9.38 -176.62 -33.07
N LYS A 336 -9.74 -175.83 -32.02
CA LYS A 336 -10.39 -174.49 -31.86
C LYS A 336 -10.16 -173.87 -30.44
N ARG A 337 -10.14 -172.52 -30.33
CA ARG A 337 -10.29 -171.65 -29.08
C ARG A 337 -9.16 -171.81 -28.02
N GLY A 338 -8.76 -170.81 -27.20
CA GLY A 338 -9.10 -169.37 -26.94
C GLY A 338 -8.27 -168.87 -25.71
N ALA A 339 -8.32 -167.64 -25.16
CA ALA A 339 -8.91 -166.33 -25.48
C ALA A 339 -8.36 -165.20 -24.53
N ALA A 340 -8.69 -163.91 -24.77
CA ALA A 340 -8.35 -162.67 -24.00
C ALA A 340 -6.86 -162.20 -24.00
N ARG A 341 -6.43 -160.93 -24.19
CA ARG A 341 -6.81 -159.54 -23.72
C ARG A 341 -6.34 -159.20 -22.28
N PRO A 342 -6.02 -157.92 -21.91
CA PRO A 342 -6.39 -156.63 -22.57
C PRO A 342 -5.38 -155.43 -22.61
N ARG A 343 -5.61 -154.45 -23.53
CA ARG A 343 -5.48 -152.95 -23.37
C ARG A 343 -4.06 -152.32 -23.06
N ILE A 344 -3.75 -151.01 -23.19
CA ILE A 344 -4.42 -149.73 -23.54
C ILE A 344 -3.34 -148.71 -24.12
N THR A 345 -3.56 -147.46 -24.56
CA THR A 345 -4.24 -146.89 -25.77
C THR A 345 -3.73 -145.46 -26.14
N VAL A 346 -3.46 -145.17 -27.43
CA VAL A 346 -3.97 -144.01 -28.25
C VAL A 346 -3.54 -142.54 -27.95
N ALA A 347 -3.16 -141.82 -29.04
CA ALA A 347 -3.32 -140.37 -29.39
C ALA A 347 -2.87 -139.26 -28.37
N ASP A 348 -2.82 -137.95 -28.68
CA ASP A 348 -3.63 -137.21 -29.68
C ASP A 348 -3.02 -135.93 -30.32
N LYS A 349 -3.75 -135.46 -31.34
CA LYS A 349 -3.73 -134.14 -32.01
C LYS A 349 -4.82 -133.24 -31.33
N GLN A 350 -5.12 -131.99 -31.69
CA GLN A 350 -4.75 -131.13 -32.83
C GLN A 350 -4.80 -129.64 -32.40
N LEU A 351 -4.98 -128.74 -33.39
CA LEU A 351 -5.70 -127.46 -33.25
C LEU A 351 -7.11 -127.67 -32.66
#